data_AF-G3YCX2-F1
#
_entry.id   AF-G3YCX2-F1
#
_cell.length_a   1.000
_cell.length_b   1.000
_cell.length_c   1.000
_cell.angle_alpha   90.00
_cell.angle_beta   90.00
_cell.angle_gamma   90.00
#
_symmetry.space_group_name_H-M   'P 1'
#
loop_
_entity.id
_entity.type
_entity.pdbx_description
1 polymer ?
#
loop_
_entity_poly.entity_id
_entity_poly.type
_entity_poly.pdbx_seq_one_letter_code
_entity_poly.pdbx_strand_id
1 'polypeptide(L)' 'SSSDPDQVRVLSFRPKPQCWDHGCNGREFSTFSNLLRHQREKSGVVAKAECPICGAVFTRTTARNIHVAQGKCKG' A
#
# COMPACT_ATOMS: atom_id res chain seq x y z
N SER A 1 -14.71 7.34 54.69
CA SER A 1 -14.62 6.68 53.38
C SER A 1 -14.73 7.71 52.29
N SER A 2 -13.62 8.04 51.64
CA SER A 2 -13.58 8.88 50.44
C SER A 2 -12.47 8.32 49.58
N SER A 3 -12.82 7.35 48.74
CA SER A 3 -11.90 6.71 47.80
C SER A 3 -12.22 7.23 46.41
N ASP A 4 -11.64 8.35 46.04
CA ASP A 4 -11.56 8.81 44.65
C ASP A 4 -10.09 9.03 44.32
N PRO A 5 -9.45 8.13 43.56
CA PRO A 5 -8.30 8.49 42.76
C PRO A 5 -8.76 8.67 41.31
N ASP A 6 -9.03 9.93 41.00
CA ASP A 6 -8.62 10.60 39.77
C ASP A 6 -8.69 9.73 38.50
N GLN A 7 -9.87 9.74 37.90
CA GLN A 7 -10.11 9.36 36.52
C GLN A 7 -9.31 10.32 35.62
N VAL A 8 -8.02 10.05 35.42
CA VAL A 8 -7.21 10.71 34.40
C VAL A 8 -7.84 10.39 33.05
N ARG A 9 -8.68 11.33 32.62
CA ARG A 9 -9.22 11.47 31.27
C ARG A 9 -8.08 11.73 30.31
N VAL A 10 -7.31 10.70 30.00
CA VAL A 10 -6.69 10.61 28.68
C VAL A 10 -7.54 9.62 27.94
N LEU A 11 -8.66 10.10 27.37
CA LEU A 11 -9.15 9.46 26.16
C LEU A 11 -8.00 9.57 25.17
N SER A 12 -7.17 8.53 25.16
CA SER A 12 -6.20 8.28 24.13
C SER A 12 -6.99 7.85 22.90
N PHE A 13 -7.85 8.74 22.41
CA PHE A 13 -8.34 8.79 21.05
C PHE A 13 -7.17 9.16 20.16
N ARG A 14 -6.05 8.43 20.25
CA ARG A 14 -5.13 8.41 19.12
C ARG A 14 -5.99 7.82 17.99
N PRO A 15 -6.28 8.60 16.94
CA PRO A 15 -7.10 8.09 15.86
C PRO A 15 -6.42 6.82 15.35
N LYS A 16 -7.19 5.74 15.26
CA LYS A 16 -6.65 4.47 14.76
C LYS A 16 -6.10 4.73 13.35
N PRO A 17 -4.93 4.19 13.01
CA PRO A 17 -4.39 4.35 11.67
C PRO A 17 -5.36 3.78 10.64
N GLN A 18 -5.72 4.59 9.65
CA GLN A 18 -6.71 4.28 8.62
C GLN A 18 -6.09 4.34 7.23
N CYS A 19 -6.50 3.43 6.35
CA CYS A 19 -6.13 3.45 4.94
C CYS A 19 -7.27 4.02 4.09
N TRP A 20 -7.00 5.13 3.40
CA TRP A 20 -7.91 5.74 2.44
C TRP A 20 -7.52 5.46 0.98
N ASP A 21 -6.37 4.83 0.78
CA ASP A 21 -5.83 4.49 -0.54
C ASP A 21 -6.39 3.17 -1.10
N HIS A 22 -6.20 2.96 -2.40
CA HIS A 22 -6.50 1.69 -3.11
C HIS A 22 -7.94 1.18 -2.92
N GLY A 23 -8.90 2.07 -2.68
CA GLY A 23 -10.31 1.74 -2.43
C GLY A 23 -10.59 1.17 -1.03
N CYS A 24 -9.71 1.41 -0.05
CA CYS A 24 -9.85 0.85 1.30
C CYS A 24 -10.87 1.57 2.19
N ASN A 25 -11.42 2.72 1.77
CA ASN A 25 -12.54 3.43 2.41
C ASN A 25 -12.41 3.61 3.94
N GLY A 26 -11.22 3.97 4.42
CA GLY A 26 -10.99 4.24 5.84
C GLY A 26 -10.79 2.98 6.67
N ARG A 27 -10.31 1.88 6.08
CA ARG A 27 -10.03 0.65 6.81
C ARG A 27 -9.09 0.90 7.99
N GLU A 28 -9.56 0.59 9.19
CA GLU A 28 -8.81 0.80 10.43
C GLU A 28 -7.82 -0.33 10.73
N PHE A 29 -6.69 0.03 11.34
CA PHE A 29 -5.66 -0.89 11.81
C PHE A 29 -5.37 -0.65 13.29
N SER A 30 -5.07 -1.72 14.02
CA SER A 30 -4.74 -1.61 15.44
C SER A 30 -3.38 -0.95 15.70
N THR A 31 -2.49 -0.95 14.71
CA THR A 31 -1.14 -0.35 14.81
C THR A 31 -0.72 0.28 13.47
N PHE A 32 0.16 1.27 13.53
CA PHE A 32 0.70 1.94 12.34
C PHE A 32 1.54 0.99 11.48
N SER A 33 2.29 0.07 12.10
CA SER A 33 3.06 -0.97 11.39
C SER A 33 2.16 -1.87 10.54
N ASN A 34 0.95 -2.18 11.03
CA ASN A 34 -0.02 -2.96 10.27
C ASN A 34 -0.57 -2.17 9.06
N LEU A 35 -0.84 -0.88 9.22
CA LEU A 35 -1.21 0.00 8.11
C LEU A 35 -0.09 0.09 7.05
N LEU A 36 1.16 0.29 7.46
CA LEU A 36 2.30 0.37 6.53
C LEU A 36 2.53 -0.93 5.74
N ARG A 37 2.39 -2.09 6.39
CA ARG A 37 2.43 -3.38 5.71
C ARG A 37 1.28 -3.49 4.71
N HIS A 38 0.06 -3.17 5.14
CA HIS A 38 -1.11 -3.16 4.28
C HIS A 38 -0.94 -2.25 3.06
N GLN A 39 -0.44 -1.03 3.24
CA GLN A 39 -0.15 -0.11 2.15
C GLN A 39 0.89 -0.69 1.19
N ARG A 40 1.98 -1.31 1.67
CA ARG A 40 2.97 -1.95 0.79
C ARG A 40 2.39 -3.11 -0.03
N GLU A 41 1.55 -3.94 0.58
CA GLU A 41 0.91 -5.07 -0.10
C GLU A 41 -0.15 -4.60 -1.10
N LYS A 42 -0.98 -3.62 -0.72
CA LYS A 42 -2.10 -3.12 -1.55
C LYS A 42 -1.70 -2.10 -2.59
N SER A 43 -0.68 -1.29 -2.31
CA SER A 43 -0.12 -0.36 -3.31
C SER A 43 0.38 -1.10 -4.52
N GLY A 44 0.63 -2.41 -4.39
CA GLY A 44 0.94 -3.25 -5.53
C GLY A 44 2.01 -2.57 -6.35
N VAL A 45 3.03 -2.00 -5.68
CA VAL A 45 4.26 -1.47 -6.28
C VAL A 45 5.05 -2.68 -6.81
N VAL A 46 4.37 -3.48 -7.62
CA VAL A 46 4.91 -4.10 -8.80
C VAL A 46 5.51 -2.95 -9.57
N ALA A 47 6.83 -2.85 -9.53
CA ALA A 47 7.57 -2.00 -10.44
C ALA A 47 7.03 -2.30 -11.84
N LYS A 48 6.22 -1.38 -12.37
CA LYS A 48 5.63 -1.50 -13.69
C LYS A 48 6.81 -1.46 -14.66
N ALA A 49 7.06 -2.57 -15.32
CA ALA A 49 8.13 -2.66 -16.28
C ALA A 49 7.56 -2.24 -17.63
N GLU A 50 7.78 -0.98 -18.00
CA GLU A 50 7.33 -0.45 -19.29
C GLU A 50 8.34 -0.76 -20.39
N CYS A 51 7.84 -1.09 -21.58
CA CYS A 51 8.67 -1.25 -22.77
C CYS A 51 9.05 0.14 -23.32
N PRO A 52 10.34 0.46 -23.48
CA PRO A 52 10.76 1.77 -23.95
C PRO A 52 10.47 2.02 -25.44
N ILE A 53 10.06 1.00 -26.20
CA ILE A 53 9.78 1.10 -27.64
C ILE A 53 8.29 1.36 -27.89
N CYS A 54 7.40 0.60 -27.25
CA CYS A 54 5.95 0.69 -27.51
C CYS A 54 5.10 1.14 -26.31
N GLY A 55 5.69 1.37 -25.13
CA GLY A 55 4.96 1.78 -23.92
C GLY A 55 4.13 0.66 -23.26
N ALA A 56 4.24 -0.58 -23.74
CA ALA A 56 3.51 -1.70 -23.14
C ALA A 56 3.96 -1.93 -21.68
N VAL A 57 2.99 -2.03 -20.76
CA VAL A 57 3.23 -2.18 -19.32
C VAL A 57 3.17 -3.66 -18.92
N PHE A 58 4.21 -4.12 -18.24
CA PHE A 58 4.31 -5.48 -17.74
C PHE A 58 4.40 -5.50 -16.21
N THR A 59 3.90 -6.58 -15.61
CA THR A 59 3.99 -6.83 -14.17
C THR A 59 5.34 -7.39 -13.74
N ARG A 60 6.21 -7.78 -14.69
CA ARG A 60 7.56 -8.31 -14.40
C ARG A 60 8.56 -7.80 -15.45
N THR A 61 9.76 -7.41 -15.00
CA THR A 61 10.86 -6.99 -15.88
C THR A 61 11.26 -8.09 -16.88
N THR A 62 11.27 -9.35 -16.46
CA THR A 62 11.59 -10.48 -17.35
C THR A 62 10.60 -10.60 -18.52
N ALA A 63 9.30 -10.37 -18.27
CA ALA A 63 8.29 -10.42 -19.34
C ALA A 63 8.51 -9.28 -20.36
N ARG A 64 8.83 -8.07 -19.88
CA ARG A 64 9.22 -6.94 -20.74
C ARG A 64 10.49 -7.26 -21.55
N ASN A 65 11.52 -7.82 -20.92
CA ASN A 65 12.77 -8.19 -21.61
C ASN A 65 12.52 -9.25 -22.68
N ILE A 66 11.72 -10.28 -22.39
CA ILE A 66 11.33 -11.29 -23.38
C ILE A 66 10.53 -10.66 -24.52
N HIS A 67 9.60 -9.76 -24.23
CA HIS A 67 8.83 -9.04 -25.24
C HIS A 67 9.71 -8.27 -26.22
N VAL A 68 10.71 -7.54 -25.70
CA VAL A 68 11.69 -6.79 -26.51
C VAL A 68 12.61 -7.74 -27.26
N ALA A 69 13.15 -8.77 -26.59
CA ALA A 69 14.10 -9.71 -27.17
C ALA A 69 13.48 -10.62 -28.25
N GLN A 70 12.20 -10.98 -28.11
CA GLN A 70 11.48 -11.80 -29.10
C GLN A 70 10.98 -10.99 -30.31
N GLY A 71 11.24 -9.68 -30.37
CA GLY A 71 10.74 -8.84 -31.47
C GLY A 71 9.21 -8.74 -31.52
N LYS A 72 8.51 -9.09 -30.42
CA LYS A 72 7.05 -8.93 -30.29
C LYS A 72 6.66 -7.47 -30.04
N CYS A 73 7.65 -6.62 -29.87
CA CYS A 73 7.47 -5.19 -29.80
C CYS A 73 7.11 -4.65 -31.19
N LYS A 74 5.83 -4.35 -31.38
CA LYS A 74 5.34 -3.60 -32.52
C LYS A 74 5.23 -2.15 -32.08
N GLY A 75 6.14 -1.32 -32.59
CA GLY A 75 6.01 0.14 -32.54
C GLY A 75 4.97 0.61 -33.54
#